data_AF-A0AB37C340-F1
#
_entry.id   AF-A0AB37C340-F1
#
_cell.length_a   1.000
_cell.length_b   1.000
_cell.length_c   1.000
_cell.angle_alpha   90.00
_cell.angle_beta   90.00
_cell.angle_gamma   90.00
#
_symmetry.space_group_name_H-M   'P 1'
#
loop_
_entity.id
_entity.type
_entity.pdbx_description
1 polymer ?
#
loop_
_entity_poly.entity_id
_entity_poly.type
_entity_poly.pdbx_seq_one_letter_code
_entity_poly.pdbx_strand_id
1 'polypeptide(L)'
;DGSVSDGDAGGEIVSPILKDTPETWEQIKVICDVAKRHGARVDQRCGGHVHINMEKLDTARQRWRRFFKTIEVYEDCIYRAAGGDLGRVRSNARHYATPFSPRADESKYIRFNMDNDEDVRRMAAEVSKGNRYYGINLTNIARDRAPTVEFRHFNGSLNEKQIQANIKMAAGIINASEKARFRDTEDEIFKKRGNILKNTSRLDGTQTKKKMMEFLDLTFPRRKDKNAILNVFKKNEWR
;
A
#
# COMPACT_ATOMS: atom_id res chain seq x y z
N ASP A 1 5.90 -13.57 17.35
CA ASP A 1 6.68 -12.68 18.23
C ASP A 1 6.56 -11.27 17.69
N GLY A 2 5.91 -10.37 18.42
CA GLY A 2 5.96 -8.95 18.11
C GLY A 2 6.94 -8.28 19.03
N SER A 3 7.90 -7.52 18.50
CA SER A 3 8.87 -6.78 19.31
C SER A 3 8.39 -5.36 19.53
N VAL A 4 8.68 -4.83 20.72
CA VAL A 4 8.55 -3.39 21.01
C VAL A 4 9.95 -2.80 21.13
N SER A 5 10.24 -1.77 20.35
CA SER A 5 11.48 -1.00 20.52
C SER A 5 11.16 0.40 21.03
N ASP A 6 11.96 0.86 22.00
CA ASP A 6 11.95 2.24 22.44
C ASP A 6 12.75 3.08 21.43
N GLY A 7 12.16 4.16 20.95
CA GLY A 7 12.84 5.19 20.15
C GLY A 7 12.76 6.51 20.90
N ASP A 8 13.68 7.43 20.62
CA ASP A 8 13.91 8.68 21.38
C ASP A 8 12.67 9.59 21.60
N ALA A 9 11.49 9.26 21.05
CA ALA A 9 10.22 9.95 21.27
C ALA A 9 8.94 9.06 21.13
N GLY A 10 9.04 7.72 21.18
CA GLY A 10 7.88 6.82 21.06
C GLY A 10 8.24 5.36 20.79
N GLY A 11 7.27 4.44 20.94
CA GLY A 11 7.47 3.00 20.74
C GLY A 11 6.98 2.49 19.38
N GLU A 12 7.63 1.45 18.85
CA GLU A 12 7.21 0.72 17.64
C GLU A 12 6.78 -0.71 18.00
N ILE A 13 5.62 -1.15 17.53
CA ILE A 13 5.17 -2.54 17.63
C ILE A 13 5.32 -3.19 16.25
N VAL A 14 6.19 -4.18 16.15
CA VAL A 14 6.43 -4.92 14.90
C VAL A 14 5.69 -6.25 14.96
N SER A 15 5.01 -6.65 13.89
CA SER A 15 4.38 -7.96 13.82
C SER A 15 5.33 -9.00 13.22
N PRO A 16 5.13 -10.31 13.51
CA PRO A 16 5.70 -11.36 12.68
C PRO A 16 5.07 -11.32 11.27
N ILE A 17 5.52 -12.21 10.38
CA ILE A 17 4.91 -12.37 9.06
C ILE A 17 3.44 -12.77 9.21
N LEU A 18 2.55 -11.91 8.71
CA LEU A 18 1.11 -12.09 8.77
C LEU A 18 0.61 -12.95 7.59
N LYS A 19 -0.37 -13.82 7.86
CA LYS A 19 -1.12 -14.56 6.83
C LYS A 19 -2.60 -14.18 6.91
N ASP A 20 -3.34 -14.18 5.80
CA ASP A 20 -4.78 -13.87 5.81
C ASP A 20 -5.60 -15.03 6.43
N THR A 21 -5.56 -15.13 7.76
CA THR A 21 -6.21 -16.19 8.55
C THR A 21 -6.98 -15.56 9.72
N PRO A 22 -8.09 -16.17 10.18
CA PRO A 22 -8.80 -15.71 11.37
C PRO A 22 -7.88 -15.53 12.59
N GLU A 23 -6.91 -16.42 12.78
CA GLU A 23 -5.97 -16.43 13.88
C GLU A 23 -5.07 -15.19 13.85
N THR A 24 -4.54 -14.82 12.68
CA THR A 24 -3.77 -13.58 12.50
C THR A 24 -4.59 -12.35 12.90
N TRP A 25 -5.86 -12.31 12.48
CA TRP A 25 -6.71 -11.15 12.74
C TRP A 25 -7.09 -11.06 14.22
N GLU A 26 -7.31 -12.18 14.91
CA GLU A 26 -7.50 -12.19 16.37
C GLU A 26 -6.22 -11.78 17.10
N GLN A 27 -5.03 -12.20 16.65
CA GLN A 27 -3.76 -11.76 17.24
C GLN A 27 -3.57 -10.24 17.14
N ILE A 28 -3.88 -9.63 16.00
CA ILE A 28 -3.81 -8.17 15.83
C ILE A 28 -4.75 -7.47 16.82
N LYS A 29 -5.97 -8.00 17.00
CA LYS A 29 -6.93 -7.48 17.97
C LYS A 29 -6.38 -7.59 19.40
N VAL A 30 -5.89 -8.76 19.79
CA VAL A 30 -5.29 -8.99 21.12
C VAL A 30 -4.13 -8.03 21.38
N ILE A 31 -3.23 -7.82 20.41
CA ILE A 31 -2.11 -6.89 20.54
C ILE A 31 -2.61 -5.46 20.71
N CYS A 32 -3.61 -5.02 19.94
CA CYS A 32 -4.22 -3.70 20.11
C CYS A 32 -4.80 -3.52 21.52
N ASP A 33 -5.49 -4.54 22.03
CA ASP A 33 -6.14 -4.48 23.35
C ASP A 33 -5.12 -4.55 24.50
N VAL A 34 -4.05 -5.33 24.37
CA VAL A 34 -2.91 -5.31 25.30
C VAL A 34 -2.26 -3.93 25.31
N ALA A 35 -1.92 -3.38 24.13
CA ALA A 35 -1.28 -2.07 24.02
C ALA A 35 -2.13 -0.96 24.66
N LYS A 36 -3.46 -0.93 24.40
CA LYS A 36 -4.39 0.00 25.05
C LYS A 36 -4.40 -0.16 26.57
N ARG A 37 -4.47 -1.40 27.08
CA ARG A 37 -4.46 -1.69 28.52
C ARG A 37 -3.18 -1.20 29.22
N HIS A 38 -2.06 -1.21 28.50
CA HIS A 38 -0.78 -0.68 29.00
C HIS A 38 -0.54 0.80 28.64
N GLY A 39 -1.58 1.53 28.23
CA GLY A 39 -1.53 2.98 28.09
C GLY A 39 -0.99 3.49 26.76
N ALA A 40 -0.82 2.63 25.74
CA ALA A 40 -0.42 3.07 24.40
C ALA A 40 -1.43 4.06 23.83
N ARG A 41 -0.92 5.14 23.21
CA ARG A 41 -1.71 6.18 22.56
C ARG A 41 -1.20 6.38 21.14
N VAL A 42 -2.12 6.71 20.25
CA VAL A 42 -1.83 7.08 18.86
C VAL A 42 -2.25 8.53 18.67
N ASP A 43 -1.34 9.33 18.14
CA ASP A 43 -1.60 10.73 17.80
C ASP A 43 -1.45 10.98 16.29
N GLN A 44 -1.54 12.24 15.90
CA GLN A 44 -1.48 12.68 14.50
C GLN A 44 -0.08 12.56 13.88
N ARG A 45 0.94 12.17 14.64
CA ARG A 45 2.32 11.97 14.15
C ARG A 45 2.60 10.49 13.90
N CYS A 46 1.87 9.61 14.57
CA CYS A 46 2.05 8.16 14.53
C CYS A 46 1.83 7.56 13.13
N GLY A 47 2.75 6.70 12.70
CA GLY A 47 2.74 6.02 11.41
C GLY A 47 2.38 4.54 11.49
N GLY A 48 1.79 4.02 10.42
CA GLY A 48 1.66 2.60 10.18
C GLY A 48 2.42 2.23 8.90
N HIS A 49 3.25 1.19 8.98
CA HIS A 49 3.95 0.65 7.81
C HIS A 49 3.44 -0.77 7.53
N VAL A 50 3.18 -1.07 6.25
CA VAL A 50 2.81 -2.42 5.82
C VAL A 50 3.83 -2.90 4.79
N HIS A 51 4.48 -4.02 5.09
CA HIS A 51 5.42 -4.66 4.18
C HIS A 51 4.72 -5.82 3.48
N ILE A 52 4.67 -5.80 2.15
CA ILE A 52 4.15 -6.90 1.35
C ILE A 52 5.29 -7.52 0.55
N ASN A 53 5.46 -8.84 0.63
CA ASN A 53 6.45 -9.56 -0.16
C ASN A 53 6.23 -9.34 -1.67
N MET A 54 7.32 -9.10 -2.39
CA MET A 54 7.34 -8.80 -3.82
C MET A 54 7.16 -10.04 -4.71
N GLU A 55 7.06 -11.25 -4.16
CA GLU A 55 6.89 -12.52 -4.87
C GLU A 55 5.82 -12.46 -5.98
N LYS A 56 4.69 -11.78 -5.75
CA LYS A 56 3.64 -11.64 -6.79
C LYS A 56 4.00 -10.69 -7.92
N LEU A 57 4.93 -9.77 -7.69
CA LEU A 57 5.48 -8.89 -8.71
C LEU A 57 6.59 -9.56 -9.51
N ASP A 58 7.37 -10.45 -8.86
CA ASP A 58 8.49 -11.23 -9.39
C ASP A 58 9.40 -10.47 -10.38
N THR A 59 10.02 -11.18 -11.31
CA THR A 59 10.80 -10.61 -12.41
C THR A 59 9.90 -10.20 -13.59
N ALA A 60 8.58 -10.38 -13.54
CA ALA A 60 7.71 -10.02 -14.65
C ALA A 60 7.55 -8.49 -14.76
N ARG A 61 8.26 -7.88 -15.71
CA ARG A 61 8.20 -6.44 -16.05
C ARG A 61 6.78 -5.85 -16.09
N GLN A 62 5.81 -6.59 -16.64
CA GLN A 62 4.43 -6.10 -16.79
C GLN A 62 3.69 -6.00 -15.44
N ARG A 63 4.05 -6.79 -14.43
CA ARG A 63 3.47 -6.70 -13.08
C ARG A 63 3.94 -5.44 -12.38
N TRP A 64 5.23 -5.13 -12.46
CA TRP A 64 5.79 -3.85 -11.99
C TRP A 64 5.20 -2.64 -12.70
N ARG A 65 5.00 -2.70 -14.03
CA ARG A 65 4.33 -1.62 -14.77
C ARG A 65 2.89 -1.38 -14.28
N ARG A 66 2.14 -2.44 -13.98
CA ARG A 66 0.78 -2.31 -13.40
C ARG A 66 0.82 -1.78 -11.97
N PHE A 67 1.80 -2.19 -11.18
CA PHE A 67 2.03 -1.64 -9.84
C PHE A 67 2.27 -0.13 -9.90
N PHE A 68 3.25 0.31 -10.71
CA PHE A 68 3.55 1.73 -10.87
C PHE A 68 2.36 2.49 -11.44
N LYS A 69 1.65 1.98 -12.45
CA LYS A 69 0.44 2.63 -12.97
C LYS A 69 -0.64 2.79 -11.89
N THR A 70 -0.79 1.80 -11.01
CA THR A 70 -1.74 1.88 -9.89
C THR A 70 -1.35 2.99 -8.92
N ILE A 71 -0.07 3.08 -8.53
CA ILE A 71 0.40 4.13 -7.63
C ILE A 71 0.33 5.51 -8.30
N GLU A 72 0.78 5.63 -9.55
CA GLU A 72 0.73 6.85 -10.36
C GLU A 72 -0.66 7.49 -10.33
N VAL A 73 -1.72 6.70 -10.53
CA VAL A 73 -3.08 7.20 -10.72
C VAL A 73 -3.88 7.27 -9.42
N TYR A 74 -3.66 6.34 -8.49
CA TYR A 74 -4.53 6.18 -7.32
C TYR A 74 -3.86 6.52 -5.99
N GLU A 75 -2.64 7.06 -5.97
CA GLU A 75 -1.96 7.40 -4.71
C GLU A 75 -2.77 8.37 -3.83
N ASP A 76 -3.48 9.33 -4.40
CA ASP A 76 -4.40 10.18 -3.64
C ASP A 76 -5.50 9.36 -2.94
N CYS A 77 -6.05 8.34 -3.62
CA CYS A 77 -7.01 7.43 -3.00
C CYS A 77 -6.37 6.65 -1.84
N ILE A 78 -5.10 6.27 -1.95
CA ILE A 78 -4.35 5.61 -0.88
C ILE A 78 -4.18 6.56 0.30
N TYR A 79 -3.76 7.81 0.09
CA TYR A 79 -3.65 8.82 1.15
C TYR A 79 -4.99 9.08 1.85
N ARG A 80 -6.08 9.20 1.09
CA ARG A 80 -7.41 9.41 1.67
C ARG A 80 -7.85 8.25 2.54
N ALA A 81 -7.59 7.00 2.12
CA ALA A 81 -7.88 5.83 2.94
C ALA A 81 -6.96 5.75 4.17
N ALA A 82 -5.68 6.12 4.00
CA ALA A 82 -4.66 6.07 5.05
C ALA A 82 -4.96 6.98 6.24
N GLY A 83 -5.78 8.03 6.06
CA GLY A 83 -6.25 8.88 7.15
C GLY A 83 -7.05 8.13 8.22
N GLY A 84 -7.71 7.04 7.82
CA GLY A 84 -8.34 6.10 8.76
C GLY A 84 -9.37 6.76 9.66
N ASP A 85 -9.36 6.41 10.96
CA ASP A 85 -10.27 6.99 11.94
C ASP A 85 -9.99 8.45 12.27
N LEU A 86 -8.79 8.97 11.96
CA LEU A 86 -8.46 10.37 12.21
C LEU A 86 -9.11 11.34 11.20
N GLY A 87 -9.67 10.82 10.09
CA GLY A 87 -10.31 11.64 9.06
C GLY A 87 -9.33 12.47 8.22
N ARG A 88 -8.01 12.32 8.46
CA ARG A 88 -6.93 13.06 7.80
C ARG A 88 -5.60 12.31 7.87
N VAL A 89 -4.72 12.57 6.91
CA VAL A 89 -3.34 12.02 6.90
C VAL A 89 -2.51 12.62 8.05
N ARG A 90 -1.64 11.81 8.66
CA ARG A 90 -0.71 12.21 9.72
C ARG A 90 0.14 13.42 9.33
N SER A 91 0.42 14.31 10.29
CA SER A 91 1.10 15.59 10.08
C SER A 91 2.47 15.44 9.43
N ASN A 92 3.19 14.38 9.78
CA ASN A 92 4.57 14.18 9.34
C ASN A 92 4.67 13.37 8.03
N ALA A 93 3.54 13.02 7.39
CA ALA A 93 3.56 12.29 6.11
C ALA A 93 4.33 13.05 5.02
N ARG A 94 4.26 14.39 5.03
CA ARG A 94 5.02 15.25 4.10
C ARG A 94 6.55 15.15 4.25
N HIS A 95 7.05 14.48 5.29
CA HIS A 95 8.47 14.23 5.50
C HIS A 95 8.84 12.75 5.41
N TYR A 96 7.95 11.85 5.85
CA TYR A 96 8.26 10.43 6.01
C TYR A 96 7.47 9.47 5.11
N ALA A 97 6.52 9.99 4.34
CA ALA A 97 5.69 9.28 3.40
C ALA A 97 5.24 10.22 2.27
N THR A 98 6.18 10.84 1.56
CA THR A 98 5.94 11.80 0.48
C THR A 98 5.40 11.14 -0.79
N PRO A 99 4.73 11.86 -1.70
CA PRO A 99 4.14 11.25 -2.88
C PRO A 99 5.16 10.49 -3.74
N PHE A 100 4.87 9.22 -4.03
CA PHE A 100 5.66 8.38 -4.94
C PHE A 100 5.15 8.43 -6.39
N SER A 101 3.92 8.90 -6.60
CA SER A 101 3.28 8.91 -7.90
C SER A 101 4.06 9.62 -9.03
N PRO A 102 4.86 10.69 -8.79
CA PRO A 102 5.75 11.22 -9.82
C PRO A 102 6.83 10.20 -10.24
N ARG A 103 7.43 9.47 -9.29
CA ARG A 103 8.40 8.40 -9.58
C ARG A 103 7.76 7.24 -10.32
N ALA A 104 6.54 6.89 -9.93
CA ALA A 104 5.76 5.87 -10.60
C ALA A 104 5.45 6.26 -12.06
N ASP A 105 5.12 7.53 -12.34
CA ASP A 105 4.95 8.03 -13.71
C ASP A 105 6.27 7.95 -14.50
N GLU A 106 7.36 8.46 -13.93
CA GLU A 106 8.70 8.46 -14.54
C GLU A 106 9.17 7.04 -14.92
N SER A 107 8.76 6.02 -14.15
CA SER A 107 9.13 4.62 -14.40
C SER A 107 8.81 4.12 -15.80
N LYS A 108 7.82 4.71 -16.49
CA LYS A 108 7.45 4.33 -17.87
C LYS A 108 8.57 4.59 -18.89
N TYR A 109 9.44 5.55 -18.59
CA TYR A 109 10.52 5.99 -19.48
C TYR A 109 11.85 5.32 -19.16
N ILE A 110 11.95 4.63 -18.02
CA ILE A 110 13.18 3.97 -17.62
C ILE A 110 13.23 2.56 -18.20
N ARG A 111 14.35 2.24 -18.86
CA ARG A 111 14.57 0.92 -19.45
C ARG A 111 15.30 0.03 -18.45
N PHE A 112 14.69 -1.08 -18.10
CA PHE A 112 15.27 -2.10 -17.24
C PHE A 112 15.15 -3.47 -17.89
N ASN A 113 16.21 -4.26 -17.82
CA ASN A 113 16.09 -5.71 -17.86
C ASN A 113 15.35 -6.17 -16.61
N MET A 114 14.67 -7.30 -16.69
CA MET A 114 13.86 -7.84 -15.60
C MET A 114 13.96 -9.37 -15.65
N ASP A 115 15.18 -9.89 -15.80
CA ASP A 115 15.39 -11.32 -16.05
C ASP A 115 15.71 -12.08 -14.76
N ASN A 116 16.17 -11.37 -13.74
CA ASN A 116 16.59 -11.92 -12.44
C ASN A 116 16.34 -10.93 -11.29
N ASP A 117 16.62 -11.36 -10.06
CA ASP A 117 16.41 -10.54 -8.86
C ASP A 117 17.34 -9.32 -8.80
N GLU A 118 18.55 -9.40 -9.38
CA GLU A 118 19.46 -8.25 -9.42
C GLU A 118 18.89 -7.11 -10.28
N ASP A 119 18.27 -7.44 -11.41
CA ASP A 119 17.56 -6.49 -12.25
C ASP A 119 16.40 -5.81 -11.50
N VAL A 120 15.65 -6.58 -10.70
CA VAL A 120 14.57 -6.04 -9.85
C VAL A 120 15.15 -5.06 -8.81
N ARG A 121 16.30 -5.39 -8.20
CA ARG A 121 17.00 -4.48 -7.27
C ARG A 121 17.46 -3.19 -7.94
N ARG A 122 18.02 -3.28 -9.14
CA ARG A 122 18.45 -2.11 -9.94
C ARG A 122 17.26 -1.22 -10.31
N MET A 123 16.17 -1.82 -10.75
CA MET A 123 14.91 -1.11 -11.03
C MET A 123 14.37 -0.42 -9.76
N ALA A 124 14.32 -1.12 -8.64
CA ALA A 124 13.88 -0.55 -7.36
C ALA A 124 14.77 0.61 -6.92
N ALA A 125 16.09 0.50 -7.06
CA ALA A 125 17.05 1.56 -6.73
C ALA A 125 16.83 2.81 -7.58
N GLU A 126 16.68 2.63 -8.89
CA GLU A 126 16.58 3.72 -9.85
C GLU A 126 15.22 4.44 -9.77
N VAL A 127 14.10 3.71 -9.67
CA VAL A 127 12.78 4.32 -9.53
C VAL A 127 12.64 5.04 -8.17
N SER A 128 13.19 4.47 -7.09
CA SER A 128 13.16 5.13 -5.78
C SER A 128 14.20 6.23 -5.59
N LYS A 129 15.19 6.34 -6.50
CA LYS A 129 16.37 7.21 -6.34
C LYS A 129 17.03 7.06 -4.96
N GLY A 130 17.01 5.85 -4.41
CA GLY A 130 17.55 5.53 -3.08
C GLY A 130 16.83 6.20 -1.89
N ASN A 131 15.70 6.86 -2.11
CA ASN A 131 14.95 7.56 -1.07
C ASN A 131 13.86 6.67 -0.45
N ARG A 132 13.95 6.48 0.87
CA ARG A 132 12.99 5.66 1.65
C ARG A 132 11.77 6.41 2.15
N TYR A 133 11.74 7.75 2.02
CA TYR A 133 10.74 8.61 2.64
C TYR A 133 9.50 8.86 1.78
N TYR A 134 9.36 8.14 0.68
CA TYR A 134 8.13 8.11 -0.11
C TYR A 134 7.04 7.27 0.58
N GLY A 135 5.79 7.46 0.18
CA GLY A 135 4.69 6.60 0.58
C GLY A 135 4.89 5.14 0.15
N ILE A 136 5.59 4.92 -0.96
CA ILE A 136 6.12 3.60 -1.34
C ILE A 136 7.63 3.58 -1.14
N ASN A 137 8.12 2.72 -0.27
CA ASN A 137 9.54 2.49 -0.08
C ASN A 137 9.97 1.18 -0.77
N LEU A 138 10.80 1.31 -1.81
CA LEU A 138 11.44 0.20 -2.51
C LEU A 138 12.90 -0.04 -2.08
N THR A 139 13.43 0.78 -1.17
CA THR A 139 14.85 0.68 -0.76
C THR A 139 15.17 -0.61 -0.02
N ASN A 140 14.17 -1.28 0.56
CA ASN A 140 14.32 -2.61 1.17
C ASN A 140 14.73 -3.65 0.11
N ILE A 141 14.09 -3.61 -1.06
CA ILE A 141 14.43 -4.45 -2.22
C ILE A 141 15.76 -3.99 -2.80
N ALA A 142 15.90 -2.68 -3.08
CA ALA A 142 17.10 -2.12 -3.72
C ALA A 142 18.40 -2.42 -2.97
N ARG A 143 18.34 -2.49 -1.63
CA ARG A 143 19.49 -2.76 -0.75
C ARG A 143 19.54 -4.19 -0.22
N ASP A 144 18.73 -5.08 -0.78
CA ASP A 144 18.67 -6.50 -0.39
C ASP A 144 18.42 -6.73 1.11
N ARG A 145 17.69 -5.83 1.76
CA ARG A 145 17.36 -5.92 3.19
C ARG A 145 16.16 -6.82 3.44
N ALA A 146 15.16 -6.71 2.56
CA ALA A 146 13.97 -7.54 2.58
C ALA A 146 13.30 -7.51 1.20
N PRO A 147 12.74 -8.62 0.71
CA PRO A 147 12.05 -8.69 -0.57
C PRO A 147 10.63 -8.11 -0.48
N THR A 148 10.47 -6.91 0.08
CA THR A 148 9.16 -6.32 0.38
C THR A 148 9.01 -4.92 -0.19
N VAL A 149 7.85 -4.65 -0.78
CA VAL A 149 7.36 -3.29 -0.99
C VAL A 149 6.78 -2.79 0.32
N GLU A 150 7.31 -1.68 0.84
CA GLU A 150 6.84 -1.06 2.08
C GLU A 150 5.90 0.10 1.77
N PHE A 151 4.67 0.01 2.29
CA PHE A 151 3.64 1.05 2.23
C PHE A 151 3.69 1.88 3.50
N ARG A 152 3.99 3.17 3.34
CA ARG A 152 4.24 4.13 4.43
C ARG A 152 3.14 5.19 4.56
N HIS A 153 2.13 5.15 3.69
CA HIS A 153 1.03 6.13 3.68
C HIS A 153 0.23 6.13 4.99
N PHE A 154 0.07 4.97 5.61
CA PHE A 154 -0.90 4.75 6.68
C PHE A 154 -0.59 5.53 7.96
N ASN A 155 -1.64 6.05 8.59
CA ASN A 155 -1.58 6.48 9.97
C ASN A 155 -1.41 5.26 10.89
N GLY A 156 -0.71 5.45 12.01
CA GLY A 156 -0.72 4.48 13.11
C GLY A 156 -2.14 4.33 13.66
N SER A 157 -2.45 3.17 14.25
CA SER A 157 -3.76 2.91 14.82
C SER A 157 -3.69 1.83 15.89
N LEU A 158 -4.60 1.88 16.86
CA LEU A 158 -4.92 0.79 17.78
C LEU A 158 -6.32 0.21 17.50
N ASN A 159 -6.94 0.59 16.39
CA ASN A 159 -8.15 -0.04 15.88
C ASN A 159 -7.77 -1.18 14.94
N GLU A 160 -8.02 -2.42 15.36
CA GLU A 160 -7.69 -3.64 14.63
C GLU A 160 -8.33 -3.68 13.24
N LYS A 161 -9.54 -3.10 13.08
CA LYS A 161 -10.24 -3.05 11.79
C LYS A 161 -9.59 -2.08 10.83
N GLN A 162 -9.04 -0.96 11.33
CA GLN A 162 -8.28 -0.02 10.52
C GLN A 162 -6.94 -0.64 10.08
N ILE A 163 -6.24 -1.33 10.99
CA ILE A 163 -4.99 -2.04 10.66
C ILE A 163 -5.27 -3.12 9.60
N GLN A 164 -6.32 -3.92 9.78
CA GLN A 164 -6.73 -4.92 8.79
C GLN A 164 -7.06 -4.30 7.42
N ALA A 165 -7.77 -3.17 7.42
CA ALA A 165 -8.09 -2.43 6.19
C ALA A 165 -6.81 -1.97 5.45
N ASN A 166 -5.84 -1.41 6.18
CA ASN A 166 -4.55 -0.99 5.62
C ASN A 166 -3.77 -2.17 5.01
N ILE A 167 -3.69 -3.29 5.73
CA ILE A 167 -3.01 -4.51 5.25
C ILE A 167 -3.69 -5.05 3.99
N LYS A 168 -5.02 -5.17 4.01
CA LYS A 168 -5.79 -5.65 2.84
C LYS A 168 -5.67 -4.71 1.64
N MET A 169 -5.53 -3.40 1.86
CA MET A 169 -5.30 -2.43 0.78
C MET A 169 -3.94 -2.64 0.13
N ALA A 170 -2.87 -2.67 0.93
CA ALA A 170 -1.52 -2.91 0.43
C ALA A 170 -1.42 -4.26 -0.32
N ALA A 171 -1.95 -5.33 0.27
CA ALA A 171 -2.02 -6.64 -0.37
C ALA A 171 -2.88 -6.62 -1.65
N GLY A 172 -4.00 -5.90 -1.64
CA GLY A 172 -4.90 -5.75 -2.78
C GLY A 172 -4.23 -5.07 -3.98
N ILE A 173 -3.38 -4.06 -3.74
CA ILE A 173 -2.59 -3.39 -4.79
C ILE A 173 -1.59 -4.36 -5.44
N ILE A 174 -0.85 -5.12 -4.62
CA ILE A 174 0.12 -6.11 -5.13
C ILE A 174 -0.60 -7.24 -5.89
N ASN A 175 -1.72 -7.73 -5.35
CA ASN A 175 -2.56 -8.73 -6.03
C ASN A 175 -3.13 -8.22 -7.36
N ALA A 176 -3.54 -6.96 -7.43
CA ALA A 176 -4.03 -6.36 -8.66
C ALA A 176 -2.91 -6.24 -9.70
N SER A 177 -1.68 -5.97 -9.27
CA SER A 177 -0.51 -5.89 -10.14
C SER A 177 -0.19 -7.23 -10.82
N GLU A 178 -0.41 -8.35 -10.13
CA GLU A 178 -0.36 -9.69 -10.72
C GLU A 178 -1.54 -9.93 -11.68
N LYS A 179 -2.78 -9.66 -11.21
CA LYS A 179 -4.01 -10.21 -11.82
C LYS A 179 -4.73 -9.31 -12.82
N ALA A 180 -4.54 -7.99 -12.80
CA ALA A 180 -5.24 -7.05 -13.67
C ALA A 180 -4.73 -7.09 -15.12
N ARG A 181 -5.09 -8.14 -15.86
CA ARG A 181 -4.63 -8.41 -17.23
C ARG A 181 -5.79 -8.29 -18.20
N PHE A 182 -5.58 -7.71 -19.38
CA PHE A 182 -6.66 -7.53 -20.38
C PHE A 182 -6.44 -8.27 -21.72
N ARG A 183 -5.24 -8.83 -21.96
CA ARG A 183 -4.92 -9.62 -23.17
C ARG A 183 -4.75 -11.10 -22.87
N ASP A 184 -3.97 -11.43 -21.84
CA ASP A 184 -3.46 -12.80 -21.63
C ASP A 184 -4.21 -13.53 -20.50
N THR A 185 -5.53 -13.39 -20.45
CA THR A 185 -6.37 -14.03 -19.43
C THR A 185 -7.78 -14.26 -19.95
N GLU A 186 -8.38 -15.40 -19.64
CA GLU A 186 -9.80 -15.67 -19.92
C GLU A 186 -10.73 -15.23 -18.78
N ASP A 187 -10.19 -15.09 -17.56
CA ASP A 187 -10.93 -14.60 -16.39
C ASP A 187 -11.46 -13.16 -16.62
N GLU A 188 -12.79 -13.04 -16.67
CA GLU A 188 -13.49 -11.77 -16.93
C GLU A 188 -13.29 -10.73 -15.83
N ILE A 189 -13.08 -11.15 -14.58
CA ILE A 189 -12.77 -10.23 -13.46
C ILE A 189 -11.39 -9.62 -13.70
N PHE A 190 -10.43 -10.42 -14.15
CA PHE A 190 -9.08 -9.96 -14.47
C PHE A 190 -9.08 -9.03 -15.69
N LYS A 191 -9.83 -9.37 -16.75
CA LYS A 191 -10.03 -8.49 -17.92
C LYS A 191 -10.62 -7.15 -17.53
N LYS A 192 -11.70 -7.14 -16.74
CA LYS A 192 -12.32 -5.90 -16.24
C LYS A 192 -11.30 -5.01 -15.53
N ARG A 193 -10.48 -5.58 -14.64
CA ARG A 193 -9.44 -4.85 -13.91
C ARG A 193 -8.31 -4.36 -14.80
N GLY A 194 -7.87 -5.17 -15.75
CA GLY A 194 -6.89 -4.76 -16.75
C GLY A 194 -7.40 -3.60 -17.59
N ASN A 195 -8.68 -3.60 -17.95
CA ASN A 195 -9.32 -2.48 -18.67
C ASN A 195 -9.42 -1.20 -17.83
N ILE A 196 -9.67 -1.30 -16.52
CA ILE A 196 -9.60 -0.14 -15.61
C ILE A 196 -8.20 0.50 -15.71
N LEU A 197 -7.13 -0.29 -15.53
CA LEU A 197 -5.75 0.23 -15.59
C LEU A 197 -5.37 0.77 -16.96
N LYS A 198 -5.86 0.15 -18.04
CA LYS A 198 -5.59 0.58 -19.41
C LYS A 198 -6.21 1.96 -19.71
N ASN A 199 -7.42 2.20 -19.21
CA ASN A 199 -8.23 3.37 -19.59
C ASN A 199 -8.16 4.52 -18.57
N THR A 200 -7.54 4.31 -17.41
CA THR A 200 -7.47 5.32 -16.35
C THR A 200 -6.28 6.28 -16.54
N SER A 201 -6.51 7.57 -16.28
CA SER A 201 -5.47 8.60 -16.35
C SER A 201 -5.54 9.56 -15.16
N ARG A 202 -4.41 10.19 -14.81
CA ARG A 202 -4.37 11.32 -13.86
C ARG A 202 -5.09 12.56 -14.41
N LEU A 203 -5.18 12.71 -15.73
CA LEU A 203 -5.82 13.85 -16.39
C LEU A 203 -7.33 13.94 -16.08
N ASP A 204 -7.96 12.83 -15.68
CA ASP A 204 -9.37 12.79 -15.28
C ASP A 204 -9.62 13.34 -13.86
N GLY A 205 -8.57 13.85 -13.20
CA GLY A 205 -8.56 14.19 -11.79
C GLY A 205 -8.39 12.96 -10.90
N THR A 206 -7.53 13.07 -9.88
CA THR A 206 -7.17 11.98 -8.95
C THR A 206 -8.03 11.98 -7.68
N GLN A 207 -8.59 13.14 -7.31
CA GLN A 207 -9.36 13.34 -6.08
C GLN A 207 -10.87 13.28 -6.31
N THR A 208 -11.37 12.24 -7.00
CA THR A 208 -12.79 12.13 -7.37
C THR A 208 -13.45 10.88 -6.79
N LYS A 209 -14.79 10.91 -6.64
CA LYS A 209 -15.57 9.72 -6.27
C LYS A 209 -15.40 8.59 -7.29
N LYS A 210 -15.34 8.94 -8.58
CA LYS A 210 -15.09 8.00 -9.67
C LYS A 210 -13.76 7.27 -9.49
N LYS A 211 -12.65 8.00 -9.23
CA LYS A 211 -11.33 7.37 -9.01
C LYS A 211 -11.30 6.47 -7.78
N MET A 212 -11.97 6.84 -6.69
CA MET A 212 -12.07 5.96 -5.52
C MET A 212 -12.80 4.66 -5.86
N MET A 213 -13.89 4.71 -6.62
CA MET A 213 -14.62 3.52 -7.03
C MET A 213 -13.81 2.65 -7.99
N GLU A 214 -13.11 3.25 -8.96
CA GLU A 214 -12.18 2.53 -9.84
C GLU A 214 -11.07 1.83 -9.03
N PHE A 215 -10.46 2.54 -8.09
CA PHE A 215 -9.42 2.00 -7.22
C PHE A 215 -9.92 0.81 -6.40
N LEU A 216 -11.12 0.90 -5.83
CA LEU A 216 -11.74 -0.20 -5.08
C LEU A 216 -12.05 -1.42 -5.97
N ASP A 217 -12.55 -1.19 -7.18
CA ASP A 217 -12.85 -2.25 -8.13
C ASP A 217 -11.58 -2.97 -8.60
N LEU A 218 -10.50 -2.21 -8.77
CA LEU A 218 -9.17 -2.72 -9.10
C LEU A 218 -8.60 -3.60 -7.98
N THR A 219 -8.59 -3.09 -6.75
CA THR A 219 -7.82 -3.66 -5.63
C THR A 219 -8.56 -4.76 -4.86
N PHE A 220 -9.88 -4.64 -4.70
CA PHE A 220 -10.65 -5.55 -3.85
C PHE A 220 -11.59 -6.44 -4.67
N PRO A 221 -11.38 -7.78 -4.70
CA PRO A 221 -12.27 -8.67 -5.43
C PRO A 221 -13.56 -8.93 -4.66
N ARG A 222 -13.48 -9.00 -3.32
CA ARG A 222 -14.60 -9.33 -2.45
C ARG A 222 -15.36 -8.06 -2.05
N ARG A 223 -16.69 -8.10 -2.17
CA ARG A 223 -17.59 -7.00 -1.77
C ARG A 223 -17.44 -6.62 -0.29
N LYS A 224 -17.22 -7.60 0.60
CA LYS A 224 -17.01 -7.36 2.03
C LYS A 224 -15.79 -6.46 2.29
N ASP A 225 -14.68 -6.69 1.58
CA ASP A 225 -13.47 -5.89 1.73
C ASP A 225 -13.65 -4.47 1.16
N LYS A 226 -14.38 -4.33 0.03
CA LYS A 226 -14.78 -3.01 -0.50
C LYS A 226 -15.58 -2.21 0.52
N ASN A 227 -16.56 -2.82 1.17
CA ASN A 227 -17.42 -2.14 2.14
C ASN A 227 -16.63 -1.63 3.35
N ALA A 228 -15.64 -2.39 3.82
CA ALA A 228 -14.77 -1.96 4.92
C ALA A 228 -13.99 -0.69 4.57
N ILE A 229 -13.38 -0.63 3.37
CA ILE A 229 -12.64 0.56 2.92
C ILE A 229 -13.56 1.73 2.59
N LEU A 230 -14.74 1.47 2.01
CA LEU A 230 -15.73 2.52 1.75
C LEU A 230 -16.13 3.26 3.04
N ASN A 231 -16.25 2.56 4.16
CA ASN A 231 -16.54 3.20 5.44
C ASN A 231 -15.38 4.10 5.90
N VAL A 232 -14.13 3.74 5.60
CA VAL A 232 -12.98 4.63 5.85
C VAL A 232 -13.06 5.86 4.95
N PHE A 233 -13.34 5.71 3.65
CA PHE A 233 -13.46 6.84 2.73
C PHE A 233 -14.57 7.83 3.11
N LYS A 234 -15.68 7.34 3.67
CA LYS A 234 -16.77 8.22 4.15
C LYS A 234 -16.36 9.12 5.32
N LYS A 235 -15.39 8.70 6.14
CA LYS A 235 -14.88 9.47 7.28
C LYS A 235 -13.79 10.49 6.89
N ASN A 236 -13.21 10.35 5.71
CA ASN A 236 -12.07 11.15 5.26
C ASN A 236 -12.48 12.05 4.09
N GLU A 237 -12.13 13.33 4.14
CA GLU A 237 -12.35 14.29 3.05
C GLU A 237 -11.04 14.55 2.29
N TRP A 238 -11.15 15.00 1.03
CA TRP A 238 -10.02 15.60 0.34
C TRP A 238 -9.77 16.96 0.99
N ARG A 239 -8.69 17.11 1.75
CA ARG A 239 -8.29 18.36 2.42
C ARG A 239 -6.86 18.71 2.03
#